data_AF-A0A942UWI8-F1
#
_entry.id   AF-A0A942UWI8-F1
#
_cell.length_a   1.000
_cell.length_b   1.000
_cell.length_c   1.000
_cell.angle_alpha   90.00
_cell.angle_beta   90.00
_cell.angle_gamma   90.00
#
_symmetry.space_group_name_H-M   'P 1'
#
loop_
_entity.id
_entity.type
_entity.pdbx_description
1 polymer ?
#
loop_
_entity_poly.entity_id
_entity_poly.type
_entity_poly.pdbx_seq_one_letter_code
_entity_poly.pdbx_strand_id
1 'polypeptide(L)' 'MKTLEDLKKMKNTPCPPFSDAYTFLIMKLEDNIIGKLNGEKRNEALLSEYDEASKTQILIDLEYQLEKNKF' A
#
# COMPACT_ATOMS: atom_id res chain seq x y z
N MET A 1 -11.48 -7.86 -8.47
CA MET A 1 -10.86 -6.87 -7.58
C MET A 1 -10.61 -7.53 -6.23
N LYS A 2 -9.46 -7.27 -5.60
CA LYS A 2 -9.12 -7.67 -4.24
C LYS A 2 -9.96 -6.88 -3.25
N THR A 3 -10.34 -7.55 -2.16
CA THR A 3 -11.26 -7.03 -1.15
C THR A 3 -10.55 -6.77 0.18
N LEU A 4 -11.28 -6.20 1.15
CA LEU A 4 -10.77 -6.01 2.51
C LEU A 4 -10.33 -7.34 3.15
N GLU A 5 -10.99 -8.45 2.82
CA GLU A 5 -10.59 -9.76 3.32
C GLU A 5 -9.23 -10.20 2.75
N ASP A 6 -8.93 -9.83 1.50
CA ASP A 6 -7.62 -10.08 0.92
C ASP A 6 -6.54 -9.20 1.57
N LEU A 7 -6.87 -7.97 1.96
CA LEU A 7 -5.96 -7.15 2.77
C LEU A 7 -5.65 -7.80 4.12
N LYS A 8 -6.64 -8.38 4.79
CA LYS A 8 -6.42 -9.13 6.04
C LYS A 8 -5.53 -10.34 5.82
N LYS A 9 -5.71 -11.07 4.72
CA LYS A 9 -4.82 -12.18 4.36
C LYS A 9 -3.39 -11.69 4.12
N MET A 10 -3.22 -10.56 3.43
CA MET A 10 -1.90 -9.96 3.21
C MET A 10 -1.20 -9.60 4.53
N LYS A 11 -1.93 -9.04 5.51
CA LYS A 11 -1.40 -8.76 6.87
C LYS A 11 -0.93 -10.02 7.61
N ASN A 12 -1.45 -11.19 7.25
CA ASN A 12 -1.06 -12.48 7.84
C ASN A 12 -0.11 -13.29 6.96
N THR A 13 0.31 -12.75 5.81
CA THR A 13 1.21 -13.43 4.87
C THR A 13 2.63 -12.90 5.09
N PRO A 14 3.57 -13.70 5.63
CA PRO A 14 4.94 -13.24 5.88
C PRO A 14 5.62 -12.78 4.59
N CYS A 15 6.37 -11.68 4.64
CA CYS A 15 7.04 -11.13 3.46
C CYS A 15 8.44 -10.56 3.78
N PRO A 16 9.44 -11.38 4.14
CA PRO A 16 10.77 -10.88 4.47
C PRO A 16 11.42 -10.10 3.32
N PRO A 17 12.14 -8.99 3.58
CA PRO A 17 12.53 -8.45 4.89
C PRO A 17 11.43 -7.63 5.60
N PHE A 18 10.27 -7.46 4.98
CA PHE A 18 9.11 -6.80 5.58
C PHE A 18 8.38 -7.76 6.53
N SER A 19 7.59 -7.23 7.46
CA SER A 19 6.83 -8.06 8.39
C SER A 19 5.85 -8.97 7.66
N ASP A 20 5.10 -8.39 6.72
CA ASP A 20 4.01 -9.03 6.01
C ASP A 20 3.78 -8.38 4.63
N ALA A 21 3.00 -9.05 3.79
CA ALA A 21 2.75 -8.63 2.42
C ALA A 21 1.98 -7.30 2.32
N TYR A 22 1.22 -6.94 3.35
CA TYR A 22 0.52 -5.65 3.40
C TYR A 22 1.47 -4.51 3.73
N THR A 23 2.38 -4.72 4.68
CA THR A 23 3.46 -3.77 4.98
C THR A 23 4.33 -3.51 3.75
N PHE A 24 4.69 -4.56 3.02
CA PHE A 24 5.40 -4.40 1.74
C PHE A 24 4.62 -3.53 0.73
N LEU A 25 3.31 -3.73 0.62
CA LEU A 25 2.45 -2.93 -0.25
C LEU A 25 2.51 -1.44 0.10
N ILE A 26 2.34 -1.09 1.38
CA ILE A 26 2.37 0.30 1.84
C ILE A 26 3.74 0.93 1.56
N MET A 27 4.83 0.24 1.90
CA MET A 27 6.19 0.74 1.64
C MET A 27 6.47 0.92 0.14
N LYS A 28 5.94 0.04 -0.71
CA LYS A 28 6.07 0.17 -2.16
C LYS A 28 5.31 1.39 -2.71
N LEU A 29 4.11 1.65 -2.19
CA LEU A 29 3.33 2.83 -2.56
C LEU A 29 4.01 4.12 -2.11
N GLU A 30 4.60 4.12 -0.92
CA GLU A 30 5.42 5.21 -0.38
C GLU A 30 6.66 5.47 -1.25
N ASP A 31 7.45 4.44 -1.57
CA ASP A 31 8.65 4.57 -2.44
C ASP A 31 8.30 5.13 -3.83
N ASN A 32 7.13 4.75 -4.38
CA ASN A 32 6.66 5.33 -5.63
C ASN A 32 6.43 6.84 -5.51
N ILE A 33 5.79 7.31 -4.43
CA ILE A 33 5.51 8.74 -4.21
C ILE A 33 6.80 9.53 -4.02
N ILE A 34 7.72 9.02 -3.21
CA ILE A 34 8.93 9.76 -2.81
C ILE A 34 10.01 9.69 -3.89
N GLY A 35 10.20 8.52 -4.50
CA GLY A 35 11.41 8.21 -5.26
C GLY A 35 11.25 8.07 -6.76
N LYS A 36 10.03 8.13 -7.32
CA LYS A 36 9.79 7.81 -8.74
C LYS A 36 9.10 8.96 -9.47
N LEU A 37 9.66 9.36 -10.62
CA LEU A 37 9.11 10.43 -11.48
C LEU A 37 7.66 10.17 -11.97
N ASN A 38 7.23 8.91 -12.01
CA ASN A 38 5.87 8.51 -12.39
C ASN A 38 5.15 7.76 -11.26
N GLY A 39 5.45 8.12 -10.01
CA GLY A 39 4.92 7.49 -8.80
C GLY A 39 3.40 7.38 -8.76
N GLU A 40 2.71 8.48 -9.05
CA GLU A 40 1.23 8.54 -9.04
C GLU A 40 0.62 7.50 -9.99
N LYS A 41 1.04 7.48 -11.25
CA LYS A 41 0.56 6.51 -12.25
C LYS A 41 0.85 5.06 -11.86
N ARG A 42 1.99 4.80 -11.19
CA ARG A 42 2.33 3.45 -10.68
C ARG A 42 1.39 3.05 -9.55
N ASN A 43 1.05 3.98 -8.67
CA ASN A 43 0.11 3.74 -7.57
C ASN A 43 -1.32 3.54 -8.10
N GLU A 44 -1.77 4.35 -9.06
CA GLU A 44 -3.07 4.15 -9.72
C GLU A 44 -3.18 2.76 -10.34
N ALA A 45 -2.16 2.33 -11.10
CA ALA A 45 -2.13 1.01 -11.71
C ALA A 45 -2.19 -0.11 -10.65
N LEU A 46 -1.44 0.04 -9.56
CA LEU A 46 -1.42 -0.95 -8.48
C LEU A 46 -2.75 -0.98 -7.70
N LEU A 47 -3.35 0.18 -7.43
CA LEU A 47 -4.64 0.30 -6.75
C LEU A 47 -5.82 -0.15 -7.61
N SER A 48 -5.68 -0.19 -8.93
CA SER A 48 -6.72 -0.66 -9.85
C SER A 48 -7.13 -2.13 -9.63
N GLU A 49 -6.27 -2.91 -8.98
CA GLU A 49 -6.56 -4.32 -8.65
C GLU A 49 -7.52 -4.47 -7.46
N TYR A 50 -7.80 -3.41 -6.71
CA TYR A 50 -8.53 -3.41 -5.44
C TYR A 50 -9.92 -2.78 -5.59
N ASP A 51 -10.88 -3.22 -4.78
CA ASP A 51 -12.18 -2.57 -4.71
C ASP A 51 -12.10 -1.21 -3.98
N GLU A 52 -13.15 -0.40 -4.08
CA GLU A 52 -13.15 0.96 -3.52
C GLU A 52 -12.94 1.00 -2.00
N ALA A 53 -13.51 0.04 -1.26
CA ALA A 53 -13.33 -0.05 0.18
C ALA A 53 -11.87 -0.36 0.54
N SER A 54 -11.23 -1.27 -0.20
CA SER A 54 -9.84 -1.64 -0.03
C SER A 54 -8.89 -0.52 -0.42
N LYS A 55 -9.16 0.16 -1.55
CA LYS A 55 -8.41 1.36 -1.95
C LYS A 55 -8.45 2.41 -0.85
N THR A 56 -9.64 2.69 -0.31
CA THR A 56 -9.82 3.67 0.78
C THR A 56 -8.97 3.30 1.99
N GLN A 57 -9.01 2.04 2.43
CA GLN A 57 -8.18 1.59 3.56
C GLN A 57 -6.68 1.72 3.29
N ILE A 58 -6.23 1.32 2.10
CA ILE A 58 -4.81 1.42 1.71
C ILE A 58 -4.36 2.89 1.71
N LEU A 59 -5.17 3.80 1.19
CA LEU A 59 -4.85 5.23 1.13
C LEU A 59 -4.77 5.86 2.53
N ILE A 60 -5.69 5.52 3.43
CA ILE A 60 -5.65 5.96 4.83
C ILE A 60 -4.36 5.49 5.51
N ASP A 61 -4.01 4.22 5.36
CA ASP A 61 -2.80 3.65 5.97
C ASP A 61 -1.52 4.27 5.37
N LEU A 62 -1.52 4.55 4.06
CA LEU A 62 -0.42 5.20 3.36
C LEU A 62 -0.21 6.65 3.81
N GLU A 63 -1.31 7.42 3.97
CA GLU A 63 -1.26 8.78 4.48
C GLU A 63 -0.69 8.81 5.90
N TYR A 64 -1.18 7.93 6.78
CA TYR A 64 -0.64 7.78 8.13
C TYR A 64 0.86 7.47 8.15
N GLN A 65 1.31 6.57 7.27
CA GLN A 65 2.73 6.22 7.15
C GLN A 65 3.58 7.40 6.67
N LEU A 66 3.12 8.16 5.67
CA LEU A 66 3.81 9.34 5.17
C LEU A 66 3.91 10.44 6.23
N GLU A 67 2.87 10.63 7.04
CA GLU A 67 2.90 11.59 8.16
C GLU A 67 3.90 11.20 9.24
N LYS A 68 3.97 9.90 9.58
CA LYS A 68 4.92 9.38 10.56
C LYS A 68 6.39 9.64 10.16
N ASN A 69 6.68 9.60 8.86
CA ASN A 69 8.04 9.74 8.33
C ASN A 69 8.47 11.21 8.06
N LYS A 70 7.64 12.20 8.39
CA LYS A 70 7.98 13.64 8.24
C LYS A 70 8.95 14.20 9.30
N PHE A 71 9.51 13.36 10.18
CA PHE A 71 10.38 13.79 11.29
C PHE A 71 11.68 12.99 11.35
#